data_AF-A0A1R1LN91-F1
#
_entry.id   AF-A0A1R1LN91-F1
#
_cell.length_a   1.000
_cell.length_b   1.000
_cell.length_c   1.000
_cell.angle_alpha   90.00
_cell.angle_beta   90.00
_cell.angle_gamma   90.00
#
_symmetry.space_group_name_H-M   'P 1'
#
loop_
_entity.id
_entity.type
_entity.pdbx_description
1 polymer ?
#
loop_
_entity_poly.entity_id
_entity_poly.type
_entity_poly.pdbx_seq_one_letter_code
_entity_poly.pdbx_strand_id
1 'polypeptide(L)'
;MSLLLVVLALLVLGAVALVAVGRVPGAAVRRGAALLGLDRPEAEVLATPVATAPPVLLDPSVPGERLAEQVDGVRFALGLRGYRMEQVDEVLDVLRDALVARDQRINELEGRLAADGPDRSQA
;
A
#
# COMPACT_ATOMS: atom_id res chain seq x y z
N MET A 1 -10.92 -53.44 4.11
CA MET A 1 -10.35 -52.75 5.29
C MET A 1 -9.15 -51.88 4.93
N SER A 2 -8.14 -52.39 4.21
CA SER A 2 -6.99 -51.60 3.72
C SER A 2 -7.37 -50.44 2.79
N LEU A 3 -8.26 -50.66 1.82
CA LEU A 3 -8.71 -49.62 0.88
C LEU A 3 -9.36 -48.41 1.57
N LEU A 4 -10.16 -48.65 2.62
CA LEU A 4 -10.78 -47.56 3.40
C LEU A 4 -9.72 -46.70 4.10
N LEU A 5 -8.68 -47.32 4.65
CA LEU A 5 -7.58 -46.60 5.30
C LEU A 5 -6.77 -45.77 4.30
N VAL A 6 -6.56 -46.28 3.09
CA VAL A 6 -5.85 -45.56 2.02
C VAL A 6 -6.66 -44.34 1.55
N VAL A 7 -7.96 -44.51 1.33
CA VAL A 7 -8.86 -43.40 0.96
C VAL A 7 -8.90 -42.35 2.06
N LEU A 8 -9.00 -42.76 3.32
CA LEU A 8 -8.99 -41.84 4.46
C LEU A 8 -7.66 -41.08 4.56
N ALA A 9 -6.53 -41.76 4.38
CA ALA A 9 -5.21 -41.13 4.41
C ALA A 9 -5.03 -40.09 3.30
N LEU A 10 -5.49 -40.39 2.07
CA LEU A 10 -5.48 -39.45 0.95
C LEU A 10 -6.38 -38.24 1.21
N LEU A 11 -7.54 -38.45 1.83
CA LEU A 11 -8.49 -37.38 2.17
C LEU A 11 -7.88 -36.43 3.21
N VAL A 12 -7.26 -36.97 4.26
CA VAL A 12 -6.57 -36.17 5.30
C VAL A 12 -5.38 -35.43 4.71
N LEU A 13 -4.54 -36.09 3.90
CA LEU A 13 -3.37 -35.46 3.27
C LEU A 13 -3.78 -34.30 2.35
N GLY A 14 -4.83 -34.50 1.55
CA GLY A 14 -5.39 -33.47 0.69
C GLY A 14 -5.96 -32.28 1.48
N ALA A 15 -6.65 -32.54 2.59
CA ALA A 15 -7.18 -31.50 3.46
C ALA A 15 -6.07 -30.65 4.09
N VAL A 16 -5.01 -31.28 4.59
CA VAL A 16 -3.85 -30.58 5.18
C VAL A 16 -3.15 -29.71 4.13
N ALA A 17 -2.92 -30.23 2.93
CA ALA A 17 -2.32 -29.46 1.84
C ALA A 17 -3.18 -28.25 1.45
N LEU A 18 -4.51 -28.41 1.41
CA LEU A 18 -5.44 -27.33 1.10
C LEU A 18 -5.41 -26.20 2.14
N VAL A 19 -5.32 -26.56 3.43
CA VAL A 19 -5.19 -25.61 4.55
C VAL A 19 -3.84 -24.88 4.48
N ALA A 20 -2.74 -25.59 4.22
CA ALA A 20 -1.41 -25.00 4.13
C ALA A 20 -1.27 -23.99 2.97
N VAL A 21 -1.97 -24.20 1.86
CA VAL A 21 -1.96 -23.31 0.68
C VAL A 21 -2.96 -22.13 0.84
N GLY A 22 -3.72 -22.08 1.94
CA GLY A 22 -4.70 -21.02 2.19
C GLY A 22 -5.89 -21.05 1.22
N ARG A 23 -6.13 -22.18 0.56
CA ARG A 23 -7.12 -22.33 -0.52
C ARG A 23 -8.33 -23.12 -0.06
N VAL A 24 -8.80 -22.88 1.15
CA VAL A 24 -10.02 -23.52 1.65
C VAL A 24 -11.22 -22.84 0.99
N PRO A 25 -12.03 -23.53 0.17
CA PRO A 25 -13.26 -22.95 -0.35
C PRO A 25 -14.18 -22.71 0.86
N GLY A 26 -14.51 -21.43 1.12
CA GLY A 26 -15.28 -21.02 2.31
C GLY A 26 -16.63 -21.72 2.48
N ALA A 27 -17.12 -22.43 1.46
CA ALA A 27 -18.30 -23.28 1.50
C ALA A 27 -18.17 -24.52 2.43
N ALA A 28 -16.98 -25.12 2.55
CA ALA A 28 -16.78 -26.29 3.42
C ALA A 28 -16.71 -25.89 4.90
N VAL A 29 -16.06 -24.75 5.19
CA VAL A 29 -15.98 -24.15 6.53
C VAL A 29 -17.36 -23.72 7.01
N ARG A 30 -18.18 -23.11 6.13
CA ARG A 30 -19.57 -22.73 6.42
C ARG A 30 -20.47 -23.90 6.83
N ARG A 31 -20.37 -25.06 6.17
CA ARG A 31 -21.18 -26.23 6.53
C ARG A 31 -20.77 -26.83 7.88
N GLY A 32 -19.47 -26.85 8.19
CA GLY A 32 -18.99 -27.29 9.51
C GLY A 32 -19.44 -26.36 10.63
N ALA A 33 -19.36 -25.04 10.41
CA ALA A 33 -19.78 -24.03 11.38
C ALA A 33 -21.29 -24.05 11.66
N ALA A 34 -22.12 -24.24 10.62
CA ALA A 34 -23.57 -24.39 10.75
C ALA A 34 -23.96 -25.65 11.54
N LEU A 35 -23.20 -26.74 11.41
CA LEU A 35 -23.45 -27.98 12.16
C LEU A 35 -23.02 -27.88 13.63
N LEU A 36 -22.07 -26.99 13.93
CA LEU A 36 -21.55 -26.71 15.28
C LEU A 36 -22.32 -25.57 16.00
N GLY A 37 -23.36 -25.00 15.37
CA GLY A 37 -24.15 -23.92 15.97
C GLY A 37 -23.37 -22.63 16.21
N LEU A 38 -22.23 -22.45 15.55
CA LEU A 38 -21.44 -21.22 15.63
C LEU A 38 -21.89 -20.26 14.53
N ASP A 39 -23.18 -19.97 14.47
CA ASP A 39 -23.72 -18.86 13.68
C ASP A 39 -23.29 -17.55 14.34
N ARG A 40 -22.08 -17.09 14.01
CA ARG A 40 -21.69 -15.69 14.23
C ARG A 40 -22.35 -14.84 13.15
N PRO A 41 -23.32 -13.97 13.46
CA PRO A 41 -24.06 -13.19 12.48
C PRO A 41 -23.29 -11.93 12.04
N GLU A 42 -21.98 -12.05 11.84
CA GLU A 42 -21.13 -10.87 11.58
C GLU A 42 -19.96 -11.16 10.64
N ALA A 43 -20.08 -12.19 9.80
CA ALA A 43 -19.44 -12.14 8.48
C ALA A 43 -20.24 -11.16 7.60
N GLU A 44 -20.28 -9.91 8.05
CA GLU A 44 -20.51 -8.75 7.22
C GLU A 44 -19.68 -8.97 5.97
N VAL A 45 -20.41 -9.05 4.86
CA VAL A 45 -19.96 -8.96 3.48
C VAL A 45 -18.56 -8.38 3.47
N LEU A 46 -17.56 -9.14 3.01
CA LEU A 46 -16.23 -8.59 2.74
C LEU A 46 -16.46 -7.37 1.85
N ALA A 47 -16.57 -6.21 2.47
CA ALA A 47 -16.78 -4.97 1.80
C ALA A 47 -15.57 -4.90 0.89
N THR A 48 -15.82 -4.95 -0.42
CA THR A 48 -14.80 -4.57 -1.39
C THR A 48 -14.24 -3.28 -0.84
N PRO A 49 -12.94 -3.19 -0.47
CA PRO A 49 -12.42 -2.01 0.19
C PRO A 49 -12.74 -0.84 -0.72
N VAL A 50 -13.75 -0.05 -0.37
CA VAL A 50 -14.08 1.15 -1.11
C VAL A 50 -12.90 2.04 -0.83
N ALA A 51 -12.13 2.36 -1.86
CA ALA A 51 -11.05 3.32 -1.78
C ALA A 51 -11.66 4.66 -1.34
N THR A 52 -11.74 4.91 -0.04
CA THR A 52 -12.28 6.13 0.56
C THR A 52 -11.26 7.26 0.59
N ALA A 53 -9.99 6.98 0.24
CA ALA A 53 -9.01 8.01 0.09
C ALA A 53 -9.30 8.81 -1.19
N PRO A 54 -9.48 10.15 -1.11
CA PRO A 54 -9.52 10.99 -2.30
C PRO A 54 -8.28 10.73 -3.16
N PRO A 55 -8.40 10.85 -4.50
CA PRO A 55 -7.26 10.61 -5.39
C PRO A 55 -6.06 11.44 -4.96
N VAL A 56 -4.87 10.85 -5.05
CA VAL A 56 -3.61 11.58 -4.82
C VAL A 56 -3.51 12.68 -5.88
N LEU A 57 -3.76 13.92 -5.46
CA LEU A 57 -3.66 15.10 -6.30
C LEU A 57 -2.43 15.89 -5.86
N LEU A 58 -1.28 15.50 -6.41
CA LEU A 58 -0.14 16.41 -6.48
C LEU A 58 -0.47 17.45 -7.55
N ASP A 59 -0.38 18.73 -7.19
CA ASP A 59 -0.55 19.83 -8.13
C ASP A 59 0.80 20.11 -8.82
N PRO A 60 0.97 19.77 -10.10
CA PRO A 60 2.22 19.99 -10.83
C PRO A 60 2.48 21.48 -11.10
N SER A 61 1.50 22.35 -10.88
CA SER A 61 1.62 23.79 -11.09
C SER A 61 2.16 24.54 -9.86
N VAL A 62 2.19 23.88 -8.70
CA VAL A 62 2.78 24.46 -7.48
C VAL A 62 4.31 24.40 -7.60
N PRO A 63 5.03 25.52 -7.37
CA PRO A 63 6.49 25.57 -7.43
C PRO A 63 7.15 24.54 -6.52
N GLY A 64 8.34 24.06 -6.94
CA GLY A 64 9.07 22.95 -6.32
C GLY A 64 9.17 23.03 -4.80
N GLU A 65 9.33 24.24 -4.25
CA GLU A 65 9.46 24.51 -2.81
C GLU A 65 8.32 23.96 -1.94
N ARG A 66 7.10 23.79 -2.50
CA ARG A 66 5.96 23.21 -1.77
C ARG A 66 5.65 21.77 -2.18
N LEU A 67 6.47 21.14 -3.02
CA LEU A 67 6.27 19.75 -3.42
C LEU A 67 6.51 18.79 -2.25
N ALA A 68 7.50 19.08 -1.40
CA ALA A 68 7.75 18.32 -0.17
C ALA A 68 6.51 18.30 0.76
N GLU A 69 5.86 19.47 0.96
CA GLU A 69 4.63 19.59 1.75
C GLU A 69 3.46 18.80 1.13
N GLN A 70 3.38 18.78 -0.19
CA GLN A 70 2.36 17.99 -0.89
C GLN A 70 2.56 16.50 -0.73
N VAL A 71 3.81 16.03 -0.70
CA VAL A 71 4.15 14.61 -0.47
C VAL A 71 3.70 14.14 0.92
N ASP A 72 3.84 14.96 1.96
CA ASP A 72 3.35 14.64 3.32
C ASP A 72 1.83 14.47 3.40
N GLY A 73 1.10 15.19 2.53
CA GLY A 73 -0.36 15.14 2.43
C GLY A 73 -0.91 13.92 1.68
N VAL A 74 -0.05 13.11 1.05
CA VAL A 74 -0.48 11.97 0.23
C VAL A 74 -1.13 10.89 1.09
N ARG A 75 -2.26 10.36 0.61
CA ARG A 75 -2.99 9.25 1.24
C ARG A 75 -3.28 8.18 0.21
N PHE A 76 -2.88 6.94 0.52
CA PHE A 76 -3.11 5.79 -0.34
C PHE A 76 -4.29 4.95 0.18
N ALA A 77 -5.13 4.47 -0.72
CA ALA A 77 -6.17 3.50 -0.40
C ALA A 77 -5.58 2.09 -0.21
N LEU A 78 -6.22 1.28 0.64
CA LEU A 78 -5.82 -0.11 0.87
C LEU A 78 -6.38 -1.02 -0.24
N GLY A 79 -5.51 -1.84 -0.83
CA GLY A 79 -5.88 -2.82 -1.86
C GLY A 79 -5.59 -4.27 -1.44
N LEU A 80 -6.25 -5.23 -2.09
CA LEU A 80 -6.05 -6.69 -1.86
C LEU A 80 -4.61 -7.17 -2.12
N ARG A 81 -3.85 -6.39 -2.89
CA ARG A 81 -2.39 -6.44 -3.01
C ARG A 81 -1.89 -5.02 -2.94
N GLY A 82 -0.97 -4.74 -2.03
CA GLY A 82 -0.40 -3.42 -1.81
C GLY A 82 0.99 -3.56 -1.20
N TYR A 83 1.79 -2.50 -1.37
CA TYR A 83 3.01 -2.35 -0.61
C TYR A 83 2.67 -2.19 0.87
N ARG A 84 3.62 -2.57 1.75
CA ARG A 84 3.49 -2.33 3.19
C ARG A 84 3.51 -0.83 3.43
N MET A 85 2.60 -0.33 4.28
CA MET A 85 2.52 1.11 4.55
C MET A 85 3.83 1.62 5.16
N GLU A 86 4.48 0.84 6.02
CA GLU A 86 5.74 1.22 6.65
C GLU A 86 6.86 1.44 5.62
N GLN A 87 6.90 0.61 4.57
CA GLN A 87 7.88 0.75 3.49
C GLN A 87 7.57 1.94 2.60
N VAL A 88 6.29 2.20 2.34
CA VAL A 88 5.86 3.36 1.58
C VAL A 88 6.20 4.62 2.36
N ASP A 89 5.90 4.67 3.66
CA ASP A 89 6.18 5.80 4.54
C ASP A 89 7.68 6.10 4.60
N GLU A 90 8.54 5.07 4.77
CA GLU A 90 10.00 5.25 4.74
C GLU A 90 10.49 5.83 3.41
N VAL A 91 9.96 5.36 2.28
CA VAL A 91 10.31 5.89 0.96
C VAL A 91 9.82 7.33 0.79
N LEU A 92 8.64 7.66 1.29
CA LEU A 92 8.10 9.03 1.24
C LEU A 92 8.91 9.99 2.11
N ASP A 93 9.36 9.55 3.28
CA ASP A 93 10.23 10.35 4.16
C ASP A 93 11.56 10.68 3.47
N VAL A 94 12.22 9.67 2.89
CA VAL A 94 13.46 9.87 2.12
C VAL A 94 13.22 10.78 0.91
N LEU A 95 12.09 10.62 0.22
CA LEU A 95 11.73 11.46 -0.93
C LEU A 95 11.51 12.91 -0.52
N ARG A 96 10.78 13.17 0.57
CA ARG A 96 10.57 14.52 1.12
C ARG A 96 11.91 15.20 1.40
N ASP A 97 12.79 14.51 2.11
CA ASP A 97 14.08 15.08 2.51
C ASP A 97 14.96 15.39 1.28
N ALA A 98 14.92 14.52 0.26
CA ALA A 98 15.61 14.75 -1.01
C ALA A 98 15.04 15.96 -1.79
N LEU A 99 13.72 16.16 -1.77
CA LEU A 99 13.07 17.32 -2.37
C LEU A 99 13.51 18.61 -1.68
N VAL A 100 13.47 18.65 -0.35
CA VAL A 100 13.91 19.82 0.44
C VAL A 100 15.37 20.18 0.12
N ALA A 101 16.26 19.19 0.10
CA ALA A 101 17.67 19.42 -0.23
C ALA A 101 17.86 19.95 -1.65
N ARG A 102 17.08 19.46 -2.61
CA ARG A 102 17.10 19.92 -4.01
C ARG A 102 16.61 21.36 -4.11
N ASP A 103 15.50 21.70 -3.46
CA ASP A 103 14.91 23.04 -3.52
C ASP A 103 15.84 24.08 -2.88
N GLN A 104 16.47 23.76 -1.75
CA GLN A 104 17.51 24.60 -1.15
C GLN A 104 18.67 24.85 -2.12
N ARG A 105 19.11 23.79 -2.83
CA ARG A 105 20.20 23.92 -3.80
C ARG A 105 19.81 24.77 -5.01
N ILE A 106 18.57 24.65 -5.49
CA ILE A 106 18.05 25.49 -6.56
C ILE A 106 18.04 26.95 -6.11
N ASN A 107 17.51 27.24 -4.93
CA ASN A 107 17.42 28.60 -4.39
C ASN A 107 18.81 29.23 -4.18
N GLU A 108 19.80 28.47 -3.73
CA GLU A 108 21.19 28.92 -3.65
C GLU A 108 21.75 29.30 -5.03
N LEU A 109 21.53 28.45 -6.04
CA LEU A 109 22.04 28.68 -7.40
C LEU A 109 21.35 29.85 -8.08
N GLU A 110 20.04 29.98 -7.91
CA GLU A 110 19.26 31.11 -8.43
C GLU A 110 19.66 32.41 -7.74
N GLY A 111 19.88 32.40 -6.43
CA GLY A 111 20.39 33.55 -5.69
C GLY A 111 21.77 34.01 -6.19
N ARG A 112 22.67 33.06 -6.47
CA ARG A 112 23.99 33.37 -7.07
C ARG A 112 23.85 33.94 -8.49
N LEU A 113 22.98 33.35 -9.31
CA LEU A 113 22.74 33.82 -10.67
C LEU A 113 22.14 35.25 -10.67
N ALA A 114 21.23 35.53 -9.74
CA ALA A 114 20.65 36.85 -9.58
C ALA A 114 21.68 37.89 -9.10
N ALA A 115 22.59 37.50 -8.19
CA ALA A 115 23.70 38.35 -7.73
C ALA A 115 24.71 38.65 -8.85
N ASP A 116 24.99 37.67 -9.71
CA ASP A 116 25.87 37.83 -10.89
C ASP A 116 25.20 38.58 -12.07
N GLY A 117 23.88 38.80 -12.00
CA GLY A 117 22.99 39.11 -13.12
C GLY A 117 22.89 40.55 -13.67
N PRO A 118 23.12 41.66 -12.93
CA PRO A 118 23.09 43.02 -13.48
C PRO A 118 24.48 43.61 -13.79
N ASP A 119 25.54 43.02 -13.27
CA ASP A 119 26.89 43.61 -13.25
C ASP A 119 27.67 43.34 -14.56
N ARG A 120 27.32 42.25 -15.28
CA ARG A 120 27.97 41.86 -16.54
C ARG A 120 27.48 42.60 -17.78
N SER A 121 26.41 43.39 -17.70
CA SER A 121 25.85 44.15 -18.84
C SER A 121 26.40 45.58 -18.95
N GLN A 122 27.32 46.00 -18.08
CA GLN A 122 27.88 47.37 -18.03
C GLN A 122 29.39 47.45 -18.32
N ALA A 123 30.04 46.36 -18.73
CA ALA A 123 31.46 46.32 -19.13
C ALA A 123 31.59 45.96 -20.62
#